data_AF-A0A942GHX0-F1
#
_entry.id   AF-A0A942GHX0-F1
#
_cell.length_a   1.000
_cell.length_b   1.000
_cell.length_c   1.000
_cell.angle_alpha   90.00
_cell.angle_beta   90.00
_cell.angle_gamma   90.00
#
_symmetry.space_group_name_H-M   'P 1'
#
loop_
_entity.id
_entity.type
_entity.pdbx_description
1 polymer ?
#
loop_
_entity_poly.entity_id
_entity_poly.type
_entity_poly.pdbx_seq_one_letter_code
_entity_poly.pdbx_strand_id
1 'polypeptide(L)'
;MKDQSKTEIRVGITVILALFIVLWIFGWAKNITVNANRKEIKVEFSSVAGLEIGDPVTLNGVRKGYVDEIRINNNTVSVLLNLDADVTLKEDAKFYIMMLDLMGGKKVEVNPGSGLNELNYSITQQGKFLGDISTAMAVFGSVENDLVDVIKEVKVTLSNLNNTLTDQEFNKDLRTSLSNLTRLTESLNTLIASNKSDINELLKSGIDLTKSVNEFLSTNKDSISATFTSLRKTFEESKSLITRVNEFIDQTNENKNNLGKLINDPEIVNDLKSSLNQLKDLTRLLLDQLKKEGIKVDANINLF
;
A
#
# COMPACT_ATOMS: atom_id res chain seq x y z
N MET A 1 43.35 -42.48 -6.61
CA MET A 1 42.29 -42.73 -5.60
C MET A 1 42.09 -41.57 -4.61
N LYS A 2 43.10 -40.74 -4.30
CA LYS A 2 43.00 -39.66 -3.28
C LYS A 2 42.17 -38.42 -3.68
N ASP A 3 41.90 -38.21 -4.98
CA ASP A 3 41.10 -37.08 -5.47
C ASP A 3 39.61 -37.37 -5.61
N GLN A 4 39.20 -38.64 -5.73
CA GLN A 4 37.78 -38.99 -5.81
C GLN A 4 37.06 -38.73 -4.48
N SER A 5 37.69 -39.06 -3.35
CA SER A 5 37.13 -38.80 -2.02
C SER A 5 37.01 -37.31 -1.69
N LYS A 6 37.88 -36.44 -2.23
CA LYS A 6 37.77 -34.98 -2.08
C LYS A 6 36.58 -34.41 -2.85
N THR A 7 36.30 -34.96 -4.02
CA THR A 7 35.16 -34.57 -4.83
C THR A 7 33.85 -35.04 -4.18
N GLU A 8 33.79 -36.25 -3.67
CA GLU A 8 32.63 -36.80 -2.95
C GLU A 8 32.29 -35.99 -1.68
N ILE A 9 33.29 -35.61 -0.88
CA ILE A 9 33.09 -34.74 0.30
C ILE A 9 32.59 -33.36 -0.10
N ARG A 10 33.15 -32.78 -1.18
CA ARG A 10 32.73 -31.47 -1.68
C ARG A 10 31.27 -31.48 -2.14
N VAL A 11 30.86 -32.52 -2.86
CA VAL A 11 29.46 -32.71 -3.29
C VAL A 11 28.54 -32.90 -2.08
N GLY A 12 28.93 -33.72 -1.10
CA GLY A 12 28.15 -33.91 0.13
C GLY A 12 27.93 -32.60 0.89
N ILE A 13 28.96 -31.77 1.03
CA ILE A 13 28.85 -30.45 1.66
C ILE A 13 27.90 -29.54 0.85
N THR A 14 28.01 -29.51 -0.48
CA THR A 14 27.12 -28.70 -1.32
C THR A 14 25.66 -29.10 -1.16
N VAL A 15 25.36 -30.41 -1.09
CA VAL A 15 23.99 -30.90 -0.90
C VAL A 15 23.43 -30.51 0.48
N ILE A 16 24.23 -30.64 1.54
CA ILE A 16 23.81 -30.22 2.89
C ILE A 16 23.56 -28.71 2.94
N LEU A 17 24.43 -27.92 2.31
CA LEU A 17 24.32 -26.47 2.29
C LEU A 17 23.09 -26.02 1.47
N ALA A 18 22.81 -26.69 0.36
CA ALA A 18 21.58 -26.48 -0.41
C ALA A 18 20.32 -26.83 0.39
N LEU A 19 20.32 -27.95 1.13
CA LEU A 19 19.21 -28.34 2.00
C LEU A 19 18.97 -27.28 3.08
N PHE A 20 20.04 -26.74 3.68
CA PHE A 20 19.97 -25.69 4.69
C PHE A 20 19.37 -24.40 4.12
N ILE A 21 19.80 -24.00 2.91
CA ILE A 21 19.25 -22.83 2.21
C ILE A 21 17.76 -23.03 1.92
N VAL A 22 17.35 -24.21 1.44
CA VAL A 22 15.94 -24.52 1.17
C VAL A 22 15.10 -24.42 2.44
N LEU A 23 15.55 -25.04 3.54
CA LEU A 23 14.87 -24.95 4.84
C LEU A 23 14.77 -23.50 5.34
N TRP A 24 15.83 -22.71 5.13
CA TRP A 24 15.83 -21.29 5.49
C TRP A 24 14.85 -20.48 4.65
N ILE A 25 14.81 -20.69 3.33
CA ILE A 25 13.84 -20.06 2.42
C ILE A 25 12.41 -20.44 2.81
N PHE A 26 12.13 -21.70 3.14
CA PHE A 26 10.82 -22.13 3.60
C PHE A 26 10.42 -21.46 4.93
N GLY A 27 11.34 -21.37 5.89
CA GLY A 27 11.09 -20.67 7.16
C GLY A 27 10.82 -19.18 6.97
N TRP A 28 11.56 -18.53 6.07
CA TRP A 28 11.37 -17.12 5.72
C TRP A 28 10.06 -16.89 4.95
N ALA A 29 9.76 -17.71 3.95
CA ALA A 29 8.55 -17.61 3.12
C ALA A 29 7.26 -17.81 3.93
N LYS A 30 7.30 -18.65 4.97
CA LYS A 30 6.15 -18.88 5.87
C LYS A 30 5.99 -17.79 6.94
N ASN A 31 6.81 -16.74 6.92
CA ASN A 31 6.72 -15.58 7.81
C ASN A 31 6.68 -15.97 9.31
N ILE A 32 7.43 -17.01 9.70
CA ILE A 32 7.50 -17.47 11.09
C ILE A 32 8.33 -16.45 11.87
N THR A 33 7.67 -15.44 12.42
CA THR A 33 8.27 -14.54 13.41
C THR A 33 8.41 -15.30 14.73
N VAL A 34 9.62 -15.77 15.05
CA VAL A 34 9.94 -16.59 16.24
C VAL A 34 9.85 -15.80 17.57
N ASN A 35 9.71 -14.47 17.53
CA ASN A 35 9.60 -13.69 18.75
C ASN A 35 8.90 -12.35 18.52
N ALA A 36 7.60 -12.30 18.77
CA ALA A 36 6.90 -11.07 19.12
C ALA A 36 5.87 -11.45 20.18
N ASN A 37 5.80 -10.68 21.25
CA ASN A 37 4.89 -10.87 22.38
C ASN A 37 3.44 -10.57 21.94
N ARG A 38 2.92 -11.39 21.02
CA ARG A 38 1.64 -11.19 20.35
C ARG A 38 0.49 -11.56 21.29
N LYS A 39 -0.64 -10.90 21.10
CA LYS A 39 -1.85 -11.13 21.89
C LYS A 39 -2.78 -12.04 21.12
N GLU A 40 -3.06 -13.21 21.68
CA GLU A 40 -4.04 -14.13 21.14
C GLU A 40 -5.43 -13.79 21.67
N ILE A 41 -6.43 -13.82 20.78
CA ILE A 41 -7.82 -13.61 21.15
C ILE A 41 -8.73 -14.56 20.40
N LYS A 42 -9.63 -15.20 21.15
CA LYS A 42 -10.61 -16.12 20.58
C LYS A 42 -11.92 -15.39 20.33
N VAL A 43 -12.44 -15.49 19.11
CA VAL A 43 -13.69 -14.87 18.69
C VAL A 43 -14.60 -15.90 18.06
N GLU A 44 -15.85 -15.97 18.48
CA GLU A 44 -16.86 -16.84 17.90
C GLU A 44 -17.71 -16.11 16.85
N PHE A 45 -17.97 -16.79 15.75
CA PHE A 45 -18.83 -16.33 14.67
C PHE A 45 -19.88 -17.39 14.33
N SER A 46 -21.06 -16.98 13.88
CA SER A 46 -22.07 -17.90 13.35
C SER A 46 -21.71 -18.47 11.98
N SER A 47 -20.93 -17.73 11.20
CA SER A 47 -20.37 -18.14 9.91
C SER A 47 -19.13 -17.32 9.62
N VAL A 48 -18.15 -17.91 8.93
CA VAL A 48 -16.93 -17.23 8.50
C VAL A 48 -16.81 -17.09 6.98
N ALA A 49 -17.74 -17.69 6.23
CA ALA A 49 -17.97 -17.54 4.78
C ALA A 49 -16.71 -17.19 3.95
N GLY A 50 -15.73 -18.11 3.88
CA GLY A 50 -14.52 -17.94 3.06
C GLY A 50 -13.35 -17.22 3.74
N LEU A 51 -13.39 -17.04 5.06
CA LEU A 51 -12.22 -16.68 5.87
C LEU A 51 -11.22 -17.84 5.90
N GLU A 52 -9.95 -17.55 5.66
CA GLU A 52 -8.85 -18.52 5.64
C GLU A 52 -7.80 -18.22 6.73
N ILE A 53 -7.02 -19.25 7.08
CA ILE A 53 -5.87 -19.09 7.98
C ILE A 53 -4.82 -18.20 7.29
N GLY A 54 -4.37 -17.17 8.00
CA GLY A 54 -3.46 -16.15 7.48
C GLY A 54 -4.14 -14.87 7.01
N ASP A 55 -5.47 -14.85 6.91
CA ASP A 55 -6.22 -13.64 6.54
C ASP A 55 -5.92 -12.49 7.50
N PRO A 56 -5.88 -11.24 7.02
CA PRO A 56 -5.47 -10.11 7.83
C PRO A 56 -6.51 -9.76 8.90
N VAL A 57 -6.00 -9.38 10.07
CA VAL A 57 -6.80 -8.72 11.11
C VAL A 57 -6.44 -7.24 11.08
N THR A 58 -7.44 -6.39 10.91
CA THR A 58 -7.28 -4.94 10.77
C THR A 58 -7.94 -4.20 11.93
N LEU A 59 -7.27 -3.16 12.41
CA LEU A 59 -7.79 -2.22 13.39
C LEU A 59 -8.08 -0.89 12.69
N ASN A 60 -9.33 -0.49 12.58
CA ASN A 60 -9.76 0.71 11.85
C ASN A 60 -9.10 0.81 10.45
N GLY A 61 -9.04 -0.31 9.73
CA GLY A 61 -8.44 -0.43 8.40
C GLY A 61 -6.91 -0.66 8.36
N VAL A 62 -6.19 -0.57 9.48
CA VAL A 62 -4.73 -0.82 9.52
C VAL A 62 -4.45 -2.27 9.90
N ARG A 63 -3.64 -3.00 9.13
CA ARG A 63 -3.26 -4.38 9.45
C ARG A 63 -2.46 -4.43 10.76
N LYS A 64 -2.96 -5.19 11.73
CA LYS A 64 -2.42 -5.33 13.09
C LYS A 64 -2.43 -6.78 13.59
N GLY A 65 -2.58 -7.74 12.68
CA GLY A 65 -2.61 -9.15 13.03
C GLY A 65 -2.99 -10.03 11.85
N TYR A 66 -3.26 -11.30 12.17
CA TYR A 66 -3.72 -12.31 11.23
C TYR A 66 -4.59 -13.37 11.93
N VAL A 67 -5.38 -14.10 11.14
CA VAL A 67 -6.13 -15.28 11.58
C VAL A 67 -5.17 -16.45 11.74
N ASP A 68 -5.03 -16.95 12.96
CA ASP A 68 -4.08 -18.02 13.29
C ASP A 68 -4.72 -19.40 13.16
N GLU A 69 -5.96 -19.54 13.62
CA GLU A 69 -6.68 -20.81 13.59
C GLU A 69 -8.18 -20.61 13.39
N ILE A 70 -8.82 -21.55 12.69
CA ILE A 70 -10.28 -21.62 12.52
C ILE A 70 -10.73 -23.02 12.92
N ARG A 71 -11.63 -23.11 13.90
CA ARG A 71 -12.23 -24.37 14.36
C ARG A 71 -13.75 -24.29 14.35
N ILE A 72 -14.39 -25.32 13.83
CA ILE A 72 -15.85 -25.48 13.91
C ILE A 72 -16.19 -26.08 15.27
N ASN A 73 -17.05 -25.41 16.02
CA ASN A 73 -17.58 -25.87 17.31
C ASN A 73 -19.10 -25.98 17.21
N ASN A 74 -19.59 -27.19 16.93
CA ASN A 74 -21.01 -27.49 16.71
C ASN A 74 -21.66 -26.59 15.64
N ASN A 75 -22.33 -25.52 16.08
CA ASN A 75 -23.11 -24.59 15.26
C ASN A 75 -22.44 -23.21 15.10
N THR A 76 -21.26 -23.02 15.69
CA THR A 76 -20.47 -21.79 15.58
C THR A 76 -19.06 -22.13 15.09
N VAL A 77 -18.34 -21.09 14.68
CA VAL A 77 -16.95 -21.17 14.28
C VAL A 77 -16.13 -20.31 15.23
N SER A 78 -15.22 -20.94 15.96
CA SER A 78 -14.25 -20.24 16.80
C SER A 78 -13.02 -19.92 15.97
N VAL A 79 -12.66 -18.64 15.94
CA VAL A 79 -11.51 -18.10 15.22
C VAL A 79 -10.51 -17.58 16.24
N LEU A 80 -9.27 -18.04 16.16
CA LEU A 80 -8.16 -17.51 16.94
C LEU A 80 -7.47 -16.42 16.13
N LEU A 81 -7.46 -15.21 16.67
CA LEU A 81 -6.78 -14.06 16.08
C LEU A 81 -5.48 -13.81 16.81
N ASN A 82 -4.45 -13.49 16.04
CA ASN A 82 -3.14 -13.17 16.57
C ASN A 82 -2.82 -11.70 16.27
N LEU A 83 -2.81 -10.88 17.32
CA LEU A 83 -2.68 -9.42 17.25
C LEU A 83 -1.28 -8.97 17.65
N ASP A 84 -0.81 -7.89 17.03
CA ASP A 84 0.46 -7.25 17.38
C ASP A 84 0.43 -6.71 18.83
N ALA A 85 1.61 -6.67 19.47
CA ALA A 85 1.74 -6.36 20.90
C ALA A 85 1.25 -4.94 21.28
N ASP A 86 1.32 -4.00 20.32
CA ASP A 86 0.93 -2.60 20.46
C ASP A 86 -0.60 -2.39 20.35
N VAL A 87 -1.37 -3.44 20.07
CA VAL A 87 -2.83 -3.37 19.99
C VAL A 87 -3.43 -3.31 21.40
N THR A 88 -4.25 -2.29 21.65
CA THR A 88 -5.01 -2.14 22.88
C THR A 88 -6.50 -2.14 22.55
N LEU A 89 -7.21 -3.16 23.05
CA LEU A 89 -8.66 -3.30 22.91
C LEU A 89 -9.36 -2.98 24.22
N LYS A 90 -10.53 -2.36 24.12
CA LYS A 90 -11.41 -2.03 25.25
C LYS A 90 -12.52 -3.07 25.39
N GLU A 91 -13.19 -3.08 26.54
CA GLU A 91 -14.27 -4.03 26.85
C GLU A 91 -15.43 -4.03 25.85
N ASP A 92 -15.66 -2.91 25.17
CA ASP A 92 -16.68 -2.70 24.14
C ASP A 92 -16.18 -2.94 22.70
N ALA A 93 -14.98 -3.54 22.55
CA ALA A 93 -14.43 -3.87 21.25
C ALA A 93 -15.35 -4.81 20.45
N LYS A 94 -15.41 -4.59 19.14
CA LYS A 94 -16.29 -5.35 18.23
C LYS A 94 -15.49 -5.97 17.10
N PHE A 95 -15.84 -7.20 16.75
CA PHE A 95 -15.14 -8.00 15.76
C PHE A 95 -16.09 -8.30 14.60
N TYR A 96 -15.65 -8.00 13.39
CA TYR A 96 -16.45 -8.16 12.19
C TYR A 96 -15.68 -8.95 11.14
N ILE A 97 -16.32 -9.95 10.52
CA ILE A 97 -15.81 -10.51 9.28
C ILE A 97 -16.45 -9.73 8.13
N MET A 98 -15.59 -9.19 7.26
CA MET A 98 -16.01 -8.44 6.08
C MET A 98 -15.07 -8.74 4.90
N MET A 99 -15.45 -8.29 3.70
CA MET A 99 -14.58 -8.41 2.53
C MET A 99 -13.30 -7.60 2.71
N LEU A 100 -12.17 -8.17 2.28
CA LEU A 100 -10.91 -7.45 2.23
C LEU A 100 -10.92 -6.44 1.09
N ASP A 101 -11.32 -6.87 -0.10
CA ASP A 101 -11.45 -6.04 -1.30
C ASP A 101 -12.65 -6.48 -2.15
N LEU A 102 -12.85 -5.78 -3.28
CA LEU A 102 -13.97 -6.03 -4.20
C LEU A 102 -13.78 -7.30 -5.05
N MET A 103 -12.54 -7.76 -5.20
CA MET A 103 -12.17 -8.94 -5.98
C MET A 103 -12.29 -10.24 -5.17
N GLY A 104 -12.29 -10.13 -3.84
CA GLY A 104 -12.50 -11.25 -2.93
C GLY A 104 -11.70 -11.11 -1.64
N GLY A 105 -11.46 -12.25 -1.02
CA GLY A 105 -10.77 -12.32 0.28
C GLY A 105 -11.62 -11.80 1.44
N LYS A 106 -11.32 -12.32 2.62
CA LYS A 106 -11.95 -11.88 3.87
C LYS A 106 -10.89 -11.27 4.78
N LYS A 107 -11.38 -10.48 5.72
CA LYS A 107 -10.59 -9.95 6.82
C LYS A 107 -11.43 -9.92 8.07
N VAL A 108 -10.75 -9.92 9.21
CA VAL A 108 -11.37 -9.60 10.48
C VAL A 108 -11.08 -8.13 10.80
N GLU A 109 -12.12 -7.30 10.73
CA GLU A 109 -12.06 -5.90 11.15
C GLU A 109 -12.40 -5.80 12.63
N VAL A 110 -11.52 -5.16 13.40
CA VAL A 110 -11.69 -4.96 14.83
C VAL A 110 -11.85 -3.48 15.09
N ASN A 111 -12.99 -3.13 15.69
CA ASN A 111 -13.16 -1.83 16.31
C ASN A 111 -12.62 -1.91 17.75
N PRO A 112 -11.61 -1.12 18.12
CA PRO A 112 -10.94 -1.22 19.42
C PRO A 112 -11.82 -0.85 20.61
N GLY A 113 -12.99 -0.22 20.39
CA GLY A 113 -13.85 0.26 21.46
C GLY A 113 -13.34 1.55 22.10
N SER A 114 -14.15 2.10 23.00
CA SER A 114 -13.91 3.37 23.71
C SER A 114 -14.15 3.28 25.22
N GLY A 115 -14.40 2.07 25.73
CA GLY A 115 -14.65 1.78 27.13
C GLY A 115 -13.47 2.15 28.04
N LEU A 116 -13.77 2.23 29.33
CA LEU A 116 -12.80 2.61 30.36
C LEU A 116 -11.85 1.45 30.67
N ASN A 117 -12.35 0.21 30.64
CA ASN A 117 -11.57 -0.99 30.97
C ASN A 117 -10.93 -1.63 29.73
N GLU A 118 -9.81 -2.31 29.94
CA GLU A 118 -9.20 -3.14 28.90
C GLU A 118 -10.00 -4.43 28.69
N LEU A 119 -9.96 -4.93 27.46
CA LEU A 119 -10.60 -6.19 27.10
C LEU A 119 -9.93 -7.36 27.82
N ASN A 120 -10.74 -8.29 28.32
CA ASN A 120 -10.26 -9.54 28.87
C ASN A 120 -10.01 -10.57 27.75
N TYR A 121 -8.74 -10.75 27.38
CA TYR A 121 -8.30 -11.68 26.33
C TYR A 121 -8.55 -13.17 26.66
N SER A 122 -8.79 -13.52 27.93
CA SER A 122 -9.08 -14.89 28.35
C SER A 122 -10.52 -15.33 28.05
N ILE A 123 -11.40 -14.36 27.77
CA ILE A 123 -12.81 -14.62 27.47
C ILE A 123 -12.99 -14.70 25.95
N THR A 124 -13.82 -15.64 25.51
CA THR A 124 -14.19 -15.76 24.09
C THR A 124 -15.12 -14.61 23.73
N GLN A 125 -14.71 -13.82 22.75
CA GLN A 125 -15.49 -12.68 22.25
C GLN A 125 -16.50 -13.11 21.21
N GLN A 126 -17.53 -12.29 21.01
CA GLN A 126 -18.55 -12.54 19.99
C GLN A 126 -18.31 -11.63 18.79
N GLY A 127 -18.21 -12.25 17.62
CA GLY A 127 -18.02 -11.59 16.35
C GLY A 127 -19.26 -11.66 15.47
N LYS A 128 -19.34 -10.73 14.50
CA LYS A 128 -20.43 -10.68 13.53
C LYS A 128 -19.89 -10.79 12.12
N PHE A 129 -20.47 -11.68 11.32
CA PHE A 129 -20.26 -11.66 9.88
C PHE A 129 -21.18 -10.58 9.28
N LEU A 130 -20.61 -9.56 8.65
CA LEU A 130 -21.37 -8.45 8.06
C LEU A 130 -21.93 -8.76 6.67
N GLY A 131 -21.71 -9.97 6.16
CA GLY A 131 -22.07 -10.31 4.78
C GLY A 131 -21.08 -9.73 3.77
N ASP A 132 -21.11 -10.28 2.57
CA ASP A 132 -20.44 -9.74 1.39
C ASP A 132 -21.47 -9.34 0.32
N ILE A 133 -20.99 -8.79 -0.78
CA ILE A 133 -21.85 -8.45 -1.93
C ILE A 133 -22.63 -9.69 -2.38
N SER A 134 -22.02 -10.87 -2.37
CA SER A 134 -22.69 -12.12 -2.73
C SER A 134 -23.85 -12.45 -1.79
N THR A 135 -23.67 -12.27 -0.48
CA THR A 135 -24.70 -12.47 0.54
C THR A 135 -25.81 -11.45 0.39
N ALA A 136 -25.47 -10.17 0.16
CA ALA A 136 -26.46 -9.13 -0.11
C ALA A 136 -27.28 -9.46 -1.36
N MET A 137 -26.63 -9.86 -2.46
CA MET A 137 -27.29 -10.25 -3.72
C MET A 137 -28.20 -11.46 -3.55
N ALA A 138 -27.81 -12.44 -2.74
CA ALA A 138 -28.66 -13.60 -2.43
C ALA A 138 -29.93 -13.18 -1.69
N VAL A 139 -29.81 -12.29 -0.69
CA VAL A 139 -30.97 -11.73 0.03
C VAL A 139 -31.84 -10.89 -0.91
N PHE A 140 -31.26 -10.05 -1.76
CA PHE A 140 -32.02 -9.27 -2.73
C PHE A 140 -32.79 -10.18 -3.70
N GLY A 141 -32.17 -11.25 -4.18
CA GLY A 141 -32.83 -12.22 -5.06
C GLY A 141 -33.93 -13.03 -4.38
N SER A 142 -33.79 -13.36 -3.08
CA SER A 142 -34.84 -14.08 -2.35
C SER A 142 -36.04 -13.19 -2.00
N VAL A 143 -35.78 -11.93 -1.63
CA VAL A 143 -36.84 -10.94 -1.30
C VAL A 143 -37.80 -10.73 -2.48
N GLU A 144 -37.31 -10.75 -3.72
CA GLU A 144 -38.15 -10.67 -4.92
C GLU A 144 -39.20 -11.80 -4.94
N ASN A 145 -38.77 -13.04 -4.73
CA ASN A 145 -39.66 -14.21 -4.79
C ASN A 145 -40.61 -14.25 -3.59
N ASP A 146 -40.09 -14.02 -2.38
CA ASP A 146 -40.87 -14.08 -1.15
C ASP A 146 -41.98 -13.02 -1.13
N LEU A 147 -41.70 -11.80 -1.62
CA LEU A 147 -42.71 -10.74 -1.71
C LEU A 147 -43.83 -11.08 -2.67
N VAL A 148 -43.51 -11.68 -3.82
CA VAL A 148 -44.51 -12.08 -4.81
C VAL A 148 -45.45 -13.12 -4.23
N ASP A 149 -44.93 -14.09 -3.48
CA ASP A 149 -45.73 -15.17 -2.90
C ASP A 149 -46.59 -14.69 -1.71
N VAL A 150 -46.05 -13.82 -0.85
CA VAL A 150 -46.84 -13.16 0.21
C VAL A 150 -48.01 -12.36 -0.39
N ILE A 151 -47.79 -11.61 -1.48
CA ILE A 151 -48.86 -10.85 -2.13
C ILE A 151 -49.94 -11.79 -2.69
N LYS A 152 -49.57 -12.93 -3.29
CA LYS A 152 -50.53 -13.93 -3.76
C LYS A 152 -51.34 -14.53 -2.61
N GLU A 153 -50.69 -14.95 -1.53
CA GLU A 153 -51.36 -15.54 -0.37
C GLU A 153 -52.32 -14.56 0.30
N VAL A 154 -51.92 -13.29 0.44
CA VAL A 154 -52.81 -12.26 0.99
C VAL A 154 -53.99 -12.01 0.05
N LYS A 155 -53.77 -11.97 -1.27
CA LYS A 155 -54.87 -11.85 -2.25
C LYS A 155 -55.87 -13.01 -2.15
N VAL A 156 -55.39 -14.24 -2.01
CA VAL A 156 -56.24 -15.43 -1.83
C VAL A 156 -57.01 -15.35 -0.52
N THR A 157 -56.34 -15.02 0.58
CA THR A 157 -56.96 -14.85 1.89
C THR A 157 -58.05 -13.78 1.86
N LEU A 158 -57.79 -12.62 1.25
CA LEU A 158 -58.78 -11.54 1.13
C LEU A 158 -59.95 -11.91 0.22
N SER A 159 -59.71 -12.69 -0.84
CA SER A 159 -60.77 -13.21 -1.70
C SER A 159 -61.71 -14.14 -0.92
N ASN A 160 -61.17 -14.91 0.03
CA ASN A 160 -61.94 -15.77 0.92
C ASN A 160 -62.63 -15.00 2.05
N LEU A 161 -62.01 -13.94 2.58
CA LEU A 161 -62.57 -13.07 3.64
C LEU A 161 -63.70 -12.15 3.16
N ASN A 162 -63.78 -11.89 1.85
CA ASN A 162 -64.87 -11.12 1.23
C ASN A 162 -66.27 -11.72 1.48
N ASN A 163 -66.35 -12.96 1.98
CA ASN A 163 -67.60 -13.63 2.33
C ASN A 163 -67.95 -13.59 3.84
N THR A 164 -67.08 -13.07 4.71
CA THR A 164 -67.21 -13.27 6.18
C THR A 164 -67.04 -11.99 7.03
N LEU A 165 -66.52 -10.89 6.50
CA LEU A 165 -66.29 -9.64 7.26
C LEU A 165 -67.16 -8.49 6.76
N THR A 166 -68.13 -8.07 7.58
CA THR A 166 -69.17 -7.07 7.29
C THR A 166 -68.69 -5.60 7.34
N ASP A 167 -67.44 -5.35 7.74
CA ASP A 167 -66.92 -3.99 7.91
C ASP A 167 -66.32 -3.45 6.59
N GLN A 168 -67.08 -2.59 5.90
CA GLN A 168 -66.73 -2.08 4.58
C GLN A 168 -65.51 -1.15 4.59
N GLU A 169 -65.26 -0.44 5.70
CA GLU A 169 -64.15 0.53 5.78
C GLU A 169 -62.81 -0.20 5.92
N PHE A 170 -62.74 -1.17 6.83
CA PHE A 170 -61.57 -2.04 7.01
C PHE A 170 -61.21 -2.79 5.70
N ASN A 171 -62.21 -3.32 5.00
CA ASN A 171 -62.00 -4.01 3.72
C ASN A 171 -61.48 -3.06 2.62
N LYS A 172 -61.91 -1.80 2.61
CA LYS A 172 -61.47 -0.79 1.65
C LYS A 172 -60.01 -0.37 1.91
N ASP A 173 -59.65 -0.16 3.16
CA ASP A 173 -58.29 0.24 3.55
C ASP A 173 -57.28 -0.89 3.32
N LEU A 174 -57.68 -2.15 3.58
CA LEU A 174 -56.87 -3.32 3.24
C LEU A 174 -56.69 -3.49 1.74
N ARG A 175 -57.75 -3.35 0.94
CA ARG A 175 -57.64 -3.41 -0.54
C ARG A 175 -56.73 -2.31 -1.06
N THR A 176 -56.82 -1.11 -0.50
CA THR A 176 -55.96 0.02 -0.87
C THR A 176 -54.50 -0.26 -0.50
N SER A 177 -54.25 -0.77 0.71
CA SER A 177 -52.91 -1.17 1.17
C SER A 177 -52.31 -2.27 0.29
N LEU A 178 -53.11 -3.26 -0.11
CA LEU A 178 -52.66 -4.34 -0.98
C LEU A 178 -52.36 -3.86 -2.40
N SER A 179 -53.18 -2.94 -2.91
CA SER A 179 -52.94 -2.28 -4.20
C SER A 179 -51.64 -1.47 -4.15
N ASN A 180 -51.40 -0.74 -3.06
CA ASN A 180 -50.17 0.00 -2.85
C ASN A 180 -48.95 -0.93 -2.72
N LEU A 181 -49.07 -2.06 -2.02
CA LEU A 181 -48.02 -3.08 -1.95
C LEU A 181 -47.73 -3.71 -3.31
N THR A 182 -48.77 -4.03 -4.09
CA THR A 182 -48.63 -4.57 -5.45
C THR A 182 -47.87 -3.59 -6.34
N ARG A 183 -48.26 -2.30 -6.32
CA ARG A 183 -47.57 -1.22 -7.04
C ARG A 183 -46.14 -1.00 -6.56
N LEU A 184 -45.89 -1.10 -5.25
CA LEU A 184 -44.54 -1.01 -4.68
C LEU A 184 -43.68 -2.15 -5.19
N THR A 185 -44.18 -3.38 -5.20
CA THR A 185 -43.49 -4.56 -5.73
C THR A 185 -43.22 -4.44 -7.23
N GLU A 186 -44.19 -3.97 -8.03
CA GLU A 186 -43.97 -3.69 -9.45
C GLU A 186 -42.90 -2.60 -9.66
N SER A 187 -42.91 -1.56 -8.84
CA SER A 187 -41.91 -0.48 -8.90
C SER A 187 -40.52 -0.98 -8.50
N LEU A 188 -40.42 -1.82 -7.46
CA LEU A 188 -39.18 -2.47 -7.04
C LEU A 188 -38.65 -3.41 -8.13
N ASN A 189 -39.50 -4.22 -8.73
CA ASN A 189 -39.13 -5.09 -9.85
C ASN A 189 -38.63 -4.26 -11.04
N THR A 190 -39.27 -3.14 -11.33
CA THR A 190 -38.84 -2.22 -12.40
C THR A 190 -37.49 -1.58 -12.06
N LEU A 191 -37.25 -1.18 -10.82
CA LEU A 191 -35.96 -0.64 -10.36
C LEU A 191 -34.86 -1.70 -10.47
N ILE A 192 -35.11 -2.92 -9.99
CA ILE A 192 -34.15 -4.03 -10.07
C ILE A 192 -33.85 -4.35 -11.53
N ALA A 193 -34.88 -4.50 -12.38
CA ALA A 193 -34.72 -4.80 -13.79
C ALA A 193 -33.94 -3.69 -14.53
N SER A 194 -34.27 -2.42 -14.27
CA SER A 194 -33.60 -1.27 -14.90
C SER A 194 -32.14 -1.17 -14.50
N ASN A 195 -31.82 -1.43 -13.22
CA ASN A 195 -30.45 -1.32 -12.70
C ASN A 195 -29.64 -2.60 -12.88
N LYS A 196 -30.25 -3.75 -13.20
CA LYS A 196 -29.53 -5.02 -13.39
C LYS A 196 -28.51 -4.93 -14.52
N SER A 197 -28.86 -4.25 -15.61
CA SER A 197 -27.92 -4.00 -16.72
C SER A 197 -26.73 -3.15 -16.24
N ASP A 198 -27.01 -2.05 -15.56
CA ASP A 198 -25.99 -1.11 -15.07
C ASP A 198 -25.05 -1.78 -14.05
N ILE A 199 -25.59 -2.57 -13.12
CA ILE A 199 -24.81 -3.34 -12.15
C ILE A 199 -23.90 -4.34 -12.88
N ASN A 200 -24.42 -5.06 -13.87
CA ASN A 200 -23.62 -6.00 -14.65
C ASN A 200 -22.52 -5.30 -15.46
N GLU A 201 -22.80 -4.12 -16.02
CA GLU A 201 -21.82 -3.33 -16.75
C GLU A 201 -20.73 -2.76 -15.83
N LEU A 202 -21.09 -2.29 -14.63
CA LEU A 202 -20.14 -1.86 -13.60
C LEU A 202 -19.24 -3.01 -13.15
N LEU A 203 -19.81 -4.19 -12.91
CA LEU A 203 -19.03 -5.38 -12.53
C LEU A 203 -18.06 -5.78 -13.65
N LYS A 204 -18.52 -5.80 -14.90
CA LYS A 204 -17.67 -6.09 -16.06
C LYS A 204 -16.55 -5.06 -16.20
N SER A 205 -16.89 -3.77 -16.10
CA SER A 205 -15.92 -2.67 -16.16
C SER A 205 -14.88 -2.78 -15.05
N GLY A 206 -15.29 -3.18 -13.83
CA GLY A 206 -14.37 -3.43 -12.72
C GLY A 206 -13.42 -4.61 -12.95
N ILE A 207 -13.92 -5.70 -13.56
CA ILE A 207 -13.09 -6.85 -13.97
C ILE A 207 -12.10 -6.43 -15.07
N ASP A 208 -12.57 -5.72 -16.09
CA ASP A 208 -11.75 -5.27 -17.21
C ASP A 208 -10.68 -4.25 -16.75
N LEU A 209 -11.02 -3.35 -15.83
CA LEU A 209 -10.08 -2.44 -15.19
C LEU A 209 -9.01 -3.22 -14.41
N THR A 210 -9.41 -4.21 -13.61
CA THR A 210 -8.45 -5.02 -12.84
C THR A 210 -7.52 -5.78 -13.75
N LYS A 211 -8.05 -6.37 -14.83
CA LYS A 211 -7.25 -7.05 -15.85
C LYS A 211 -6.26 -6.09 -16.50
N SER A 212 -6.71 -4.89 -16.87
CA SER A 212 -5.87 -3.86 -17.48
C SER A 212 -4.76 -3.39 -16.54
N VAL A 213 -5.06 -3.21 -15.26
CA VAL A 213 -4.06 -2.88 -14.22
C VAL A 213 -3.04 -4.01 -14.06
N ASN A 214 -3.50 -5.26 -13.96
CA ASN A 214 -2.62 -6.41 -13.84
C ASN A 214 -1.72 -6.58 -15.07
N GLU A 215 -2.27 -6.39 -16.28
CA GLU A 215 -1.52 -6.45 -17.53
C GLU A 215 -0.50 -5.30 -17.63
N PHE A 216 -0.89 -4.08 -17.26
CA PHE A 216 0.02 -2.94 -17.18
C PHE A 216 1.17 -3.21 -16.21
N LEU A 217 0.86 -3.67 -14.99
CA LEU A 217 1.88 -3.97 -13.97
C LEU A 217 2.78 -5.12 -14.40
N SER A 218 2.23 -6.19 -14.98
CA SER A 218 3.00 -7.34 -15.46
C SER A 218 3.92 -6.96 -16.61
N THR A 219 3.41 -6.21 -17.58
CA THR A 219 4.18 -5.77 -18.77
C THR A 219 5.26 -4.76 -18.41
N ASN A 220 4.98 -3.88 -17.44
CA ASN A 220 5.91 -2.82 -17.04
C ASN A 220 6.74 -3.16 -15.80
N LYS A 221 6.62 -4.36 -15.22
CA LYS A 221 7.32 -4.76 -13.99
C LYS A 221 8.82 -4.50 -14.07
N ASP A 222 9.44 -4.94 -15.17
CA ASP A 222 10.88 -4.81 -15.37
C ASP A 222 11.28 -3.34 -15.57
N SER A 223 10.50 -2.57 -16.33
CA SER A 223 10.72 -1.13 -16.55
C SER A 223 10.58 -0.32 -15.25
N ILE A 224 9.57 -0.62 -14.44
CA ILE A 224 9.34 0.02 -13.13
C ILE A 224 10.51 -0.33 -12.19
N SER A 225 10.91 -1.60 -12.15
CA SER A 225 12.05 -2.05 -11.34
C SER A 225 13.36 -1.39 -11.78
N ALA A 226 13.63 -1.35 -13.09
CA ALA A 226 14.80 -0.69 -13.66
C ALA A 226 14.81 0.82 -13.37
N THR A 227 13.64 1.46 -13.41
CA THR A 227 13.49 2.88 -13.03
C THR A 227 13.83 3.08 -11.56
N PHE A 228 13.30 2.24 -10.67
CA PHE A 228 13.60 2.32 -9.23
C PHE A 228 15.09 2.10 -8.93
N THR A 229 15.71 1.11 -9.57
CA THR A 229 17.15 0.86 -9.46
C THR A 229 17.96 2.04 -10.00
N SER A 230 17.56 2.62 -11.12
CA SER A 230 18.25 3.78 -11.72
C SER A 230 18.14 5.00 -10.80
N LEU A 231 16.94 5.28 -10.26
CA LEU A 231 16.73 6.36 -9.28
C LEU A 231 17.61 6.17 -8.05
N ARG A 232 17.67 4.95 -7.50
CA ARG A 232 18.53 4.65 -6.35
C ARG A 232 20.00 4.92 -6.66
N LYS A 233 20.49 4.47 -7.82
CA LYS A 233 21.85 4.74 -8.27
C LYS A 233 22.13 6.23 -8.42
N THR A 234 21.21 6.98 -9.03
CA THR A 234 21.32 8.45 -9.14
C THR A 234 21.39 9.12 -7.77
N PHE A 235 20.61 8.67 -6.79
CA PHE A 235 20.70 9.19 -5.41
C PHE A 235 22.04 8.88 -4.75
N GLU A 236 22.56 7.66 -4.91
CA GLU A 236 23.87 7.26 -4.37
C GLU A 236 25.02 8.08 -5.01
N GLU A 237 24.99 8.25 -6.33
CA GLU A 237 25.95 9.09 -7.06
C GLU A 237 25.85 10.56 -6.64
N SER A 238 24.63 11.09 -6.48
CA SER A 238 24.40 12.46 -6.00
C SER A 238 24.95 12.67 -4.59
N LYS A 239 24.74 11.71 -3.69
CA LYS A 239 25.32 11.75 -2.34
C LYS A 239 26.84 11.76 -2.39
N SER A 240 27.45 10.91 -3.22
CA SER A 240 28.91 10.90 -3.40
C SER A 240 29.42 12.24 -3.93
N LEU A 241 28.73 12.83 -4.91
CA LEU A 241 29.05 14.14 -5.44
C LEU A 241 28.98 15.21 -4.34
N ILE A 242 27.91 15.23 -3.55
CA ILE A 242 27.76 16.17 -2.43
C ILE A 242 28.92 16.01 -1.43
N THR A 243 29.30 14.78 -1.09
CA THR A 243 30.47 14.53 -0.22
C THR A 243 31.76 15.08 -0.81
N ARG A 244 32.03 14.82 -2.10
CA ARG A 244 33.23 15.35 -2.77
C ARG A 244 33.22 16.87 -2.87
N VAL A 245 32.06 17.47 -3.10
CA VAL A 245 31.89 18.93 -3.12
C VAL A 245 32.16 19.50 -1.73
N ASN A 246 31.62 18.90 -0.67
CA ASN A 246 31.91 19.32 0.69
C ASN A 246 33.40 19.18 1.04
N GLU A 247 34.02 18.04 0.71
CA GLU A 247 35.46 17.85 0.89
C GLU A 247 36.29 18.87 0.10
N PHE A 248 35.88 19.19 -1.12
CA PHE A 248 36.53 20.22 -1.93
C PHE A 248 36.38 21.61 -1.30
N ILE A 249 35.20 21.95 -0.78
CA ILE A 249 34.96 23.20 -0.05
C ILE A 249 35.80 23.25 1.22
N ASP A 250 35.84 22.19 2.00
CA ASP A 250 36.65 22.09 3.23
C ASP A 250 38.14 22.24 2.91
N GLN A 251 38.63 21.54 1.89
CA GLN A 251 40.02 21.69 1.42
C GLN A 251 40.32 23.10 0.91
N THR A 252 39.33 23.81 0.35
CA THR A 252 39.47 25.20 -0.07
C THR A 252 39.55 26.12 1.13
N ASN A 253 38.65 25.98 2.11
CA ASN A 253 38.63 26.78 3.33
C ASN A 253 39.86 26.55 4.21
N GLU A 254 40.38 25.33 4.25
CA GLU A 254 41.57 24.94 5.03
C GLU A 254 42.90 25.16 4.27
N ASN A 255 42.88 25.79 3.09
CA ASN A 255 44.07 26.04 2.26
C ASN A 255 44.84 24.77 1.84
N LYS A 256 44.16 23.62 1.81
CA LYS A 256 44.75 22.33 1.43
C LYS A 256 44.85 22.17 -0.09
N ASN A 257 43.99 22.84 -0.86
CA ASN A 257 44.07 22.88 -2.32
C ASN A 257 44.62 24.23 -2.85
N ASN A 258 44.96 24.27 -4.14
CA ASN A 258 45.56 25.45 -4.79
C ASN A 258 44.62 26.66 -4.81
N LEU A 259 43.31 26.45 -4.96
CA LEU A 259 42.32 27.51 -4.96
C LEU A 259 42.20 28.16 -3.58
N GLY A 260 42.17 27.36 -2.52
CA GLY A 260 42.18 27.83 -1.13
C GLY A 260 43.43 28.64 -0.82
N LYS A 261 44.60 28.11 -1.18
CA LYS A 261 45.87 28.84 -1.07
C LYS A 261 45.83 30.17 -1.82
N LEU A 262 45.35 30.18 -3.06
CA LEU A 262 45.28 31.42 -3.85
C LEU A 262 44.31 32.45 -3.26
N ILE A 263 43.13 32.02 -2.81
CA ILE A 263 42.09 32.93 -2.29
C ILE A 263 42.47 33.49 -0.91
N ASN A 264 43.14 32.69 -0.08
CA ASN A 264 43.39 33.03 1.32
C ASN A 264 44.84 33.42 1.63
N ASP A 265 45.76 33.44 0.65
CA ASP A 265 47.15 33.84 0.86
C ASP A 265 47.35 35.36 0.67
N PRO A 266 47.60 36.12 1.76
CA PRO A 266 47.86 37.55 1.68
C PRO A 266 49.17 37.90 0.98
N GLU A 267 50.17 36.99 0.94
CA GLU A 267 51.41 37.23 0.20
C GLU A 267 51.17 37.26 -1.31
N ILE A 268 50.37 36.34 -1.86
CA ILE A 268 50.05 36.36 -3.30
C ILE A 268 49.30 37.64 -3.68
N VAL A 269 48.36 38.09 -2.84
CA VAL A 269 47.67 39.38 -3.05
C VAL A 269 48.66 40.55 -3.02
N ASN A 270 49.62 40.52 -2.09
CA ASN A 270 50.65 41.55 -1.97
C ASN A 270 51.66 41.52 -3.13
N ASP A 271 52.09 40.34 -3.57
CA ASP A 271 53.01 40.13 -4.70
C ASP A 271 52.35 40.54 -6.01
N LEU A 272 51.06 40.23 -6.19
CA LEU A 272 50.29 40.70 -7.33
C LEU A 272 50.16 42.21 -7.31
N LYS A 273 49.87 42.81 -6.14
CA LYS A 273 49.81 44.27 -5.99
C LYS A 273 51.17 44.92 -6.27
N SER A 274 52.26 44.30 -5.82
CA SER A 274 53.64 44.74 -6.08
C SER A 274 53.98 44.66 -7.56
N SER A 275 53.65 43.54 -8.21
CA SER A 275 53.86 43.33 -9.65
C SER A 275 53.03 44.30 -10.49
N LEU A 276 51.78 44.58 -10.10
CA LEU A 276 50.94 45.59 -10.75
C LEU A 276 51.50 47.01 -10.57
N ASN A 277 52.07 47.32 -9.41
CA ASN A 277 52.76 48.60 -9.18
C ASN A 277 54.02 48.70 -10.04
N GLN A 278 54.85 47.65 -10.10
CA GLN A 278 56.04 47.62 -10.96
C GLN A 278 55.68 47.74 -12.44
N LEU A 279 54.62 47.07 -12.89
CA LEU A 279 54.12 47.18 -14.25
C LEU A 279 53.62 48.61 -14.55
N LYS A 280 52.91 49.23 -13.61
CA LYS A 280 52.47 50.62 -13.72
C LYS A 280 53.65 51.57 -13.81
N ASP A 281 54.70 51.37 -13.01
CA ASP A 281 55.91 52.18 -13.02
C ASP A 281 56.71 51.98 -14.32
N LEU A 282 56.86 50.74 -14.79
CA LEU A 282 57.45 50.43 -16.09
C LEU A 282 56.68 51.12 -17.22
N THR A 283 55.35 51.01 -17.22
CA THR A 283 54.49 51.66 -18.22
C THR A 283 54.65 53.17 -18.16
N ARG A 284 54.77 53.76 -16.97
CA ARG A 284 55.03 55.19 -16.78
C ARG A 284 56.41 55.59 -17.31
N LEU A 285 57.46 54.83 -17.03
CA LEU A 285 58.81 55.06 -17.54
C LEU A 285 58.86 54.98 -19.07
N LEU A 286 58.23 53.95 -19.65
CA LEU A 286 58.10 53.82 -21.10
C LEU A 286 57.35 55.00 -21.71
N LEU A 287 56.23 55.43 -21.11
CA LEU A 287 55.50 56.61 -21.57
C LEU A 287 56.31 57.92 -21.43
N ASP A 288 57.10 58.07 -20.37
CA ASP A 288 57.94 59.26 -20.17
C ASP A 288 59.12 59.28 -21.14
N GLN A 289 59.75 58.13 -21.40
CA GLN A 289 60.79 57.98 -22.40
C GLN A 289 60.25 58.20 -23.81
N LEU A 290 59.06 57.65 -24.13
CA LEU A 290 58.34 57.91 -25.37
C LEU A 290 58.08 59.40 -25.60
N LYS A 291 57.69 60.13 -24.54
CA LYS A 291 57.44 61.58 -24.61
C LYS A 291 58.70 62.43 -24.75
N LYS A 292 59.82 62.01 -24.14
CA LYS A 292 61.08 62.78 -24.14
C LYS A 292 61.97 62.48 -25.33
N GLU A 293 62.15 61.20 -25.66
CA GLU A 293 63.15 60.74 -26.63
C GLU A 293 62.53 60.22 -27.94
N GLY A 294 61.22 59.92 -27.96
CA GLY A 294 60.57 59.26 -29.08
C GLY A 294 60.99 57.79 -29.24
N ILE A 295 60.33 57.04 -30.13
CA ILE A 295 60.72 55.65 -30.41
C ILE A 295 61.83 55.64 -31.46
N LYS A 296 63.03 55.16 -31.11
CA LYS A 296 64.02 54.74 -32.12
C LYS A 296 63.70 53.32 -32.57
N VAL A 297 63.19 53.19 -33.79
CA VAL A 297 62.99 51.89 -34.44
C VAL A 297 64.16 51.66 -35.39
N ASP A 298 65.10 50.80 -35.01
CA ASP A 298 66.08 50.26 -35.94
C ASP A 298 65.42 49.13 -36.73
N ALA A 299 64.74 49.49 -37.82
CA ALA A 299 64.12 48.53 -38.72
C ALA A 299 65.19 47.94 -39.65
N ASN A 300 65.57 46.69 -39.41
CA ASN A 300 66.39 45.93 -40.35
C ASN A 300 65.46 45.36 -41.44
N ILE A 301 65.21 46.17 -42.46
CA ILE A 301 64.39 45.78 -43.60
C ILE A 301 65.28 45.00 -44.57
N ASN A 302 65.19 43.68 -44.56
CA ASN A 302 65.69 42.88 -45.66
C ASN A 302 64.75 43.04 -46.86
N LEU A 303 65.16 43.88 -47.81
CA LEU A 303 64.55 43.92 -49.14
C LEU A 303 65.21 42.83 -49.99
N PHE A 304 64.40 41.81 -50.30
CA PHE A 304 64.55 40.73 -51.30
C PHE A 304 65.95 40.19 -51.60
#